data_AF-A0A3N5TLQ4-F1
#
_entry.id   AF-A0A3N5TLQ4-F1
#
_cell.length_a   1.000
_cell.length_b   1.000
_cell.length_c   1.000
_cell.angle_alpha   90.00
_cell.angle_beta   90.00
_cell.angle_gamma   90.00
#
_symmetry.space_group_name_H-M   'P 1'
#
loop_
_entity.id
_entity.type
_entity.pdbx_description
1 polymer ?
#
loop_
_entity_poly.entity_id
_entity_poly.type
_entity_poly.pdbx_seq_one_letter_code
_entity_poly.pdbx_strand_id
1 'polypeptide(L)'
;MEGRISLKDEHLKQLAFDSYGIASAFIHGKHYYVKPDGTMLPVVTFDNWADDYSEGLTRSVVDGKIAYYDRTFNQIIAPTYDWGGPFKNGRALVCKGCKVQPPDHDGHQSVTGGLWGYIDKKGVEIIPVKFTPGEAAQM
;
A
#
# COMPACT_ATOMS: atom_id res chain seq x y z
N MET A 1 -15.37 -3.27 -13.14
CA MET A 1 -14.98 -4.67 -12.94
C MET A 1 -13.50 -4.64 -12.60
N GLU A 2 -13.13 -4.80 -11.32
CA GLU A 2 -11.72 -4.88 -10.94
C GLU A 2 -11.18 -6.22 -11.43
N GLY A 3 -10.41 -6.18 -12.51
CA GLY A 3 -9.76 -7.34 -13.09
C GLY A 3 -8.67 -7.83 -12.14
N ARG A 4 -9.03 -8.77 -11.25
CA ARG A 4 -8.04 -9.51 -10.47
C ARG A 4 -7.21 -10.35 -11.45
N ILE A 5 -5.90 -10.13 -11.44
CA ILE A 5 -4.95 -10.90 -12.24
C ILE A 5 -4.71 -12.22 -11.51
N SER A 6 -4.63 -13.32 -12.27
CA SER A 6 -4.35 -14.65 -11.71
C SER A 6 -3.08 -15.25 -12.32
N LEU A 7 -2.24 -15.85 -11.48
CA LEU A 7 -1.06 -16.59 -11.91
C LEU A 7 -1.42 -18.05 -12.26
N LYS A 8 -0.79 -18.62 -13.28
CA LYS A 8 -0.99 -20.03 -13.67
C LYS A 8 -0.38 -21.01 -12.67
N ASP A 9 -1.03 -22.18 -12.52
CA ASP A 9 -0.67 -23.27 -11.61
C ASP A 9 0.80 -23.71 -11.64
N GLU A 10 1.43 -23.72 -12.82
CA GLU A 10 2.82 -24.13 -12.97
C GLU A 10 3.81 -23.22 -12.23
N HIS A 11 3.49 -21.93 -12.13
CA HIS A 11 4.29 -20.95 -11.39
C HIS A 11 3.94 -20.96 -9.89
N LEU A 12 2.69 -21.26 -9.54
CA LEU A 12 2.24 -21.32 -8.13
C LEU A 12 3.02 -22.37 -7.33
N LYS A 13 3.38 -23.50 -7.95
CA LYS A 13 4.14 -24.58 -7.30
C LYS A 13 5.55 -24.17 -6.85
N GLN A 14 6.07 -23.04 -7.33
CA GLN A 14 7.40 -22.54 -7.01
C GLN A 14 7.37 -21.49 -5.88
N LEU A 15 6.17 -21.04 -5.48
CA LEU A 15 6.02 -20.02 -4.46
C LEU A 15 6.00 -20.63 -3.06
N ALA A 16 6.72 -19.99 -2.14
CA ALA A 16 6.64 -20.28 -0.72
C ALA A 16 5.53 -19.43 -0.10
N PHE A 17 4.44 -20.08 0.31
CA PHE A 17 3.35 -19.42 1.00
C PHE A 17 3.62 -19.40 2.51
N ASP A 18 3.34 -18.27 3.16
CA ASP A 18 3.42 -18.11 4.59
C ASP A 18 2.24 -18.79 5.33
N SER A 19 2.18 -18.64 6.66
CA SER A 19 1.08 -19.19 7.48
C SER A 19 -0.29 -18.56 7.21
N TYR A 20 -0.37 -17.48 6.43
CA TYR A 20 -1.60 -16.85 5.96
C TYR A 20 -1.95 -17.27 4.52
N GLY A 21 -1.18 -18.20 3.94
CA GLY A 21 -1.32 -18.63 2.57
C GLY A 21 -1.01 -17.51 1.60
N ILE A 22 -0.02 -16.66 1.87
CA ILE A 22 0.39 -15.56 1.00
C ILE A 22 1.85 -15.76 0.59
N ALA A 23 2.13 -15.61 -0.70
CA ALA A 23 3.49 -15.54 -1.22
C ALA A 23 3.75 -14.14 -1.79
N SER A 24 4.99 -13.67 -1.70
CA SER A 24 5.46 -12.48 -2.42
C SER A 24 6.03 -12.89 -3.77
N ALA A 25 5.75 -12.11 -4.82
CA ALA A 25 6.29 -12.31 -6.15
C ALA A 25 6.67 -10.97 -6.79
N PHE A 26 7.79 -10.95 -7.52
CA PHE A 26 8.21 -9.82 -8.33
C PHE A 26 8.03 -10.15 -9.82
N ILE A 27 7.08 -9.46 -10.47
CA ILE A 27 6.62 -9.79 -11.83
C ILE A 27 6.58 -8.49 -12.65
N HIS A 28 7.31 -8.46 -13.76
CA HIS A 28 7.38 -7.30 -14.67
C HIS A 28 7.66 -5.95 -13.96
N GLY A 29 8.59 -5.94 -13.02
CA GLY A 29 8.98 -4.71 -12.31
C GLY A 29 8.04 -4.29 -11.18
N LYS A 30 7.07 -5.14 -10.81
CA LYS A 30 6.08 -4.84 -9.76
C LYS A 30 6.03 -5.97 -8.73
N HIS A 31 5.78 -5.59 -7.48
CA HIS A 31 5.54 -6.53 -6.40
C HIS A 31 4.07 -6.92 -6.30
N TYR A 32 3.84 -8.19 -6.01
CA TYR A 32 2.52 -8.77 -5.80
C TYR A 32 2.52 -9.65 -4.56
N TYR A 33 1.38 -9.67 -3.88
CA TYR A 33 1.01 -10.80 -3.06
C TYR A 33 0.16 -11.78 -3.85
N VAL A 34 0.37 -13.07 -3.64
CA VAL A 34 -0.26 -14.17 -4.39
C VAL A 34 -0.89 -15.16 -3.42
N LYS A 35 -2.11 -15.60 -3.72
CA LYS A 35 -2.83 -16.68 -3.01
C LYS A 35 -2.67 -18.03 -3.72
N PRO A 36 -2.90 -19.17 -3.04
CA PRO A 36 -2.78 -20.50 -3.64
C PRO A 36 -3.75 -20.76 -4.79
N ASP A 37 -4.88 -20.04 -4.84
CA ASP A 37 -5.83 -20.08 -5.95
C ASP A 37 -5.40 -19.25 -7.16
N GLY A 38 -4.20 -18.66 -7.11
CA GLY A 38 -3.64 -17.84 -8.16
C GLY A 38 -4.01 -16.36 -8.06
N THR A 39 -4.92 -15.95 -7.17
CA THR A 39 -5.30 -14.55 -7.03
C THR A 39 -4.10 -13.68 -6.69
N MET A 40 -3.93 -12.56 -7.39
CA MET A 40 -2.84 -11.62 -7.19
C MET A 40 -3.34 -10.25 -6.71
N LEU A 41 -2.60 -9.63 -5.81
CA LEU A 41 -2.77 -8.25 -5.36
C LEU A 41 -1.49 -7.47 -5.68
N PRO A 42 -1.49 -6.49 -6.61
CA PRO A 42 -0.36 -5.59 -6.76
C PRO A 42 -0.21 -4.78 -5.48
N VAL A 43 1.01 -4.62 -4.99
CA VAL A 43 1.30 -3.85 -3.78
C VAL A 43 2.36 -2.79 -4.04
N VAL A 44 2.40 -1.78 -3.17
CA VAL A 44 3.47 -0.78 -3.17
C VAL A 44 4.82 -1.50 -3.03
N THR A 45 5.83 -1.03 -3.76
CA THR A 45 7.22 -1.45 -3.49
C THR A 45 7.74 -0.63 -2.33
N PHE A 46 8.22 -1.30 -1.27
CA PHE A 46 8.80 -0.66 -0.09
C PHE A 46 10.14 -1.32 0.22
N ASP A 47 11.20 -0.53 0.34
CA ASP A 47 12.57 -1.00 0.59
C ASP A 47 13.00 -2.16 -0.34
N ASN A 48 12.75 -1.99 -1.65
CA ASN A 48 13.01 -2.99 -2.70
C ASN A 48 12.17 -4.28 -2.65
N TRP A 49 11.17 -4.38 -1.75
CA TRP A 49 10.30 -5.55 -1.60
C TRP A 49 8.81 -5.19 -1.69
N ALA A 50 7.94 -6.19 -1.57
CA ALA A 50 6.51 -6.00 -1.41
C ALA A 50 6.21 -5.29 -0.07
N ASP A 51 5.30 -4.31 -0.08
CA ASP A 51 4.90 -3.59 1.14
C ASP A 51 4.31 -4.51 2.22
N ASP A 52 4.95 -4.52 3.38
CA ASP A 52 4.55 -5.35 4.52
C ASP A 52 3.12 -5.08 4.99
N TYR A 53 2.51 -6.11 5.58
CA TYR A 53 1.29 -5.92 6.35
C TYR A 53 1.59 -5.22 7.68
N SER A 54 1.03 -4.03 7.87
CA SER A 54 1.03 -3.35 9.17
C SER A 54 -0.37 -3.29 9.74
N GLU A 55 -0.51 -3.77 10.99
CA GLU A 55 -1.80 -3.92 11.68
C GLU A 55 -2.90 -4.64 10.87
N GLY A 56 -2.47 -5.55 10.00
CA GLY A 56 -3.35 -6.37 9.15
C GLY A 56 -3.66 -5.77 7.77
N LEU A 57 -3.11 -4.60 7.42
CA LEU A 57 -3.34 -3.94 6.14
C LEU A 57 -2.03 -3.72 5.36
N THR A 58 -2.08 -3.84 4.04
CA THR A 58 -0.99 -3.48 3.10
C THR A 58 -1.51 -2.45 2.09
N ARG A 59 -0.61 -1.72 1.41
CA ARG A 59 -0.96 -0.68 0.44
C ARG A 59 -0.87 -1.18 -1.00
N SER A 60 -1.81 -0.71 -1.82
CA SER A 60 -1.79 -0.85 -3.27
C SER A 60 -1.98 0.50 -3.95
N VAL A 61 -1.50 0.63 -5.19
CA VAL A 61 -1.77 1.79 -6.04
C VAL A 61 -2.84 1.40 -7.05
N VAL A 62 -4.03 1.96 -6.90
CA VAL A 62 -5.18 1.77 -7.80
C VAL A 62 -5.52 3.13 -8.40
N ASP A 63 -5.53 3.22 -9.73
CA ASP A 63 -5.77 4.46 -10.48
C ASP A 63 -4.92 5.66 -10.01
N GLY A 64 -3.66 5.39 -9.63
CA GLY A 64 -2.70 6.40 -9.17
C GLY A 64 -2.91 6.87 -7.73
N LYS A 65 -3.81 6.24 -6.97
CA LYS A 65 -4.09 6.56 -5.57
C LYS A 65 -3.86 5.35 -4.66
N ILE A 66 -3.61 5.62 -3.39
CA ILE A 66 -3.39 4.61 -2.37
C ILE A 66 -4.72 4.03 -1.89
N ALA A 67 -4.83 2.71 -2.00
CA ALA A 67 -5.85 1.87 -1.40
C ALA A 67 -5.21 0.94 -0.37
N TYR A 68 -5.99 0.48 0.60
CA TYR A 68 -5.53 -0.46 1.63
C TYR A 68 -6.32 -1.76 1.57
N TYR A 69 -5.60 -2.87 1.67
CA TYR A 69 -6.14 -4.21 1.53
C TYR A 69 -5.80 -5.05 2.76
N ASP A 70 -6.71 -5.93 3.15
CA ASP A 70 -6.45 -6.95 4.17
C ASP A 70 -5.73 -8.18 3.59
N ARG A 71 -5.38 -9.13 4.46
CA ARG A 71 -4.72 -10.40 4.09
C ARG A 71 -5.58 -11.36 3.27
N THR A 72 -6.86 -11.06 3.09
CA THR A 72 -7.78 -11.79 2.21
C THR A 72 -7.93 -11.11 0.84
N PHE A 73 -7.15 -10.04 0.60
CA PHE A 73 -7.19 -9.19 -0.60
C PHE A 73 -8.54 -8.49 -0.79
N ASN A 74 -9.24 -8.21 0.32
CA ASN A 74 -10.38 -7.30 0.30
C ASN A 74 -9.90 -5.87 0.48
N GLN A 75 -10.40 -4.97 -0.37
CA GLN A 75 -10.14 -3.55 -0.22
C GLN A 75 -10.91 -3.02 0.99
N ILE A 76 -10.17 -2.56 2.01
CA ILE A 76 -10.73 -1.97 3.23
C ILE A 76 -10.88 -0.46 3.08
N ILE A 77 -9.93 0.18 2.41
CA ILE A 77 -9.94 1.63 2.17
C ILE A 77 -9.75 1.87 0.67
N ALA A 78 -10.71 2.58 0.07
CA ALA A 78 -10.74 2.89 -1.35
C ALA A 78 -9.62 3.85 -1.78
N PRO A 79 -9.19 3.80 -3.06
CA PRO A 79 -8.13 4.65 -3.61
C PRO A 79 -8.49 6.15 -3.55
N THR A 80 -8.08 6.82 -2.48
CA THR A 80 -8.50 8.21 -2.18
C THR A 80 -7.32 9.18 -2.09
N TYR A 81 -6.15 8.70 -1.69
CA TYR A 81 -5.01 9.53 -1.31
C TYR A 81 -3.89 9.44 -2.34
N ASP A 82 -3.18 10.53 -2.59
CA ASP A 82 -2.00 10.54 -3.47
C ASP A 82 -0.83 9.78 -2.84
N TRP A 83 -0.76 9.78 -1.51
CA TRP A 83 0.19 9.02 -0.74
C TRP A 83 -0.41 8.58 0.60
N GLY A 84 0.06 7.45 1.12
CA GLY A 84 -0.35 6.90 2.41
C GLY A 84 0.76 6.06 3.02
N GLY A 85 0.97 6.22 4.33
CA GLY A 85 1.90 5.44 5.12
C GLY A 85 1.31 4.11 5.59
N PRO A 86 2.15 3.21 6.14
CA PRO A 86 1.65 2.03 6.84
C PRO A 86 0.87 2.46 8.10
N PHE A 87 -0.05 1.60 8.56
CA PHE A 87 -0.74 1.81 9.82
C PHE A 87 0.20 1.62 11.00
N LYS A 88 0.12 2.51 12.00
CA LYS A 88 0.82 2.38 13.28
C LYS A 88 -0.02 3.03 14.37
N ASN A 89 -0.21 2.32 15.49
CA ASN A 89 -1.07 2.75 16.59
C ASN A 89 -2.50 3.07 16.11
N GLY A 90 -3.05 2.24 15.22
CA GLY A 90 -4.41 2.38 14.71
C GLY A 90 -4.64 3.52 13.70
N ARG A 91 -3.60 4.25 13.30
CA ARG A 91 -3.69 5.36 12.33
C ARG A 91 -2.65 5.28 11.22
N ALA A 92 -2.97 5.85 10.06
CA ALA A 92 -2.03 6.03 8.96
C ALA A 92 -2.00 7.50 8.55
N LEU A 93 -0.79 8.02 8.33
CA LEU A 93 -0.59 9.34 7.73
C LEU A 93 -0.94 9.25 6.25
N VAL A 94 -1.78 10.16 5.76
CA VAL A 94 -2.21 10.22 4.37
C VAL A 94 -2.13 11.63 3.82
N CYS A 95 -2.04 11.72 2.50
CA CYS A 95 -1.86 12.99 1.83
C CYS A 95 -2.71 13.10 0.54
N LYS A 96 -3.25 14.30 0.32
CA LYS A 96 -3.88 14.72 -0.93
C LYS A 96 -3.05 15.85 -1.57
N GLY A 97 -2.75 15.72 -2.86
CA GLY A 97 -2.02 16.71 -3.65
C GLY A 97 -0.51 16.77 -3.43
N CYS A 98 0.08 15.82 -2.70
CA CYS A 98 1.54 15.70 -2.63
C CYS A 98 2.12 15.06 -3.88
N LYS A 99 3.45 15.21 -4.01
CA LYS A 99 4.24 14.63 -5.09
C LYS A 99 5.37 13.79 -4.52
N VAL A 100 5.43 12.54 -4.95
CA VAL A 100 6.60 11.69 -4.75
C VAL A 100 7.74 12.27 -5.58
N GLN A 101 8.85 12.58 -4.93
CA GLN A 101 10.06 13.07 -5.58
C GLN A 101 10.85 11.89 -6.16
N PRO A 102 11.70 12.14 -7.18
CA PRO A 102 12.71 11.18 -7.56
C PRO A 102 13.50 10.70 -6.34
N PRO A 103 13.90 9.42 -6.29
CA PRO A 103 14.77 8.94 -5.23
C PRO A 103 16.06 9.77 -5.18
N ASP A 104 16.59 9.97 -3.98
CA ASP A 104 17.92 10.57 -3.81
C ASP A 104 19.04 9.60 -4.23
N HIS A 105 20.30 9.98 -3.99
CA HIS A 105 21.47 9.18 -4.35
C HIS A 105 21.53 7.82 -3.63
N ASP A 106 20.83 7.69 -2.51
CA ASP A 106 20.73 6.46 -1.71
C ASP A 106 19.46 5.66 -2.04
N GLY A 107 18.63 6.15 -2.96
CA GLY A 107 17.38 5.50 -3.34
C GLY A 107 16.17 5.90 -2.49
N HIS A 108 16.32 6.82 -1.52
CA HIS A 108 15.21 7.23 -0.67
C HIS A 108 14.25 8.16 -1.42
N GLN A 109 12.98 7.78 -1.43
CA GLN A 109 11.91 8.62 -1.98
C GLN A 109 11.35 9.53 -0.90
N SER A 110 11.31 10.83 -1.20
CA SER A 110 10.62 11.82 -0.36
C SER A 110 9.28 12.23 -0.96
N VAL A 111 8.37 12.71 -0.12
CA VAL A 111 7.06 13.20 -0.52
C VAL A 111 6.95 14.65 -0.09
N THR A 112 6.62 15.54 -1.03
CA THR A 112 6.56 16.98 -0.77
C THR A 112 5.22 17.58 -1.16
N GLY A 113 4.91 18.74 -0.56
CA GLY A 113 3.66 19.46 -0.79
C GLY A 113 2.44 18.73 -0.25
N GLY A 114 1.27 19.06 -0.80
CA GLY A 114 -0.01 18.48 -0.42
C GLY A 114 -0.50 18.90 0.96
N LEU A 115 -1.69 18.40 1.29
CA LEU A 115 -2.29 18.48 2.60
C LEU A 115 -2.28 17.10 3.23
N TRP A 116 -2.08 17.07 4.53
CA TRP A 116 -1.82 15.89 5.32
C TRP A 116 -2.84 15.76 6.43
N GLY A 117 -3.11 14.52 6.82
CA GLY A 117 -4.00 14.15 7.90
C GLY A 117 -3.80 12.69 8.27
N TYR A 118 -4.59 12.20 9.21
CA TYR A 118 -4.54 10.81 9.66
C TYR A 118 -5.89 10.16 9.47
N ILE A 119 -5.87 8.91 9.01
CA ILE A 119 -7.05 8.05 8.95
C ILE A 119 -6.94 6.90 9.94
N ASP A 120 -8.08 6.39 10.39
CA ASP A 120 -8.16 5.10 11.07
C ASP A 120 -8.18 3.93 10.07
N LYS A 121 -8.21 2.69 10.59
CA LYS A 121 -8.22 1.46 9.77
C LYS A 121 -9.50 1.25 8.94
N LYS A 122 -10.51 2.09 9.12
CA LYS A 122 -11.73 2.10 8.30
C LYS A 122 -11.70 3.23 7.26
N GLY A 123 -10.62 4.01 7.20
CA GLY A 123 -10.47 5.14 6.28
C GLY A 123 -11.14 6.42 6.77
N VAL A 124 -11.59 6.48 8.03
CA VAL A 124 -12.18 7.69 8.60
C VAL A 124 -11.04 8.65 8.95
N GLU A 125 -11.09 9.88 8.43
CA GLU A 125 -10.15 10.95 8.79
C GLU A 125 -10.31 11.30 10.28
N ILE A 126 -9.41 10.81 11.14
CA ILE A 126 -9.33 11.16 12.57
C ILE A 126 -8.62 12.51 12.77
N ILE A 127 -7.75 12.86 11.82
CA ILE A 127 -7.21 14.21 11.64
C ILE A 127 -7.47 14.58 10.19
N PRO A 128 -8.25 15.64 9.92
CA PRO A 128 -8.66 15.98 8.56
C PRO A 128 -7.46 16.29 7.67
N VAL A 129 -7.54 15.91 6.40
CA VAL A 129 -6.48 16.16 5.41
C VAL A 129 -6.51 17.62 4.98
N LYS A 130 -5.97 18.50 5.82
CA LYS A 130 -5.97 19.95 5.63
C LYS A 130 -4.73 20.67 6.18
N PHE A 131 -3.75 19.92 6.68
CA PHE A 131 -2.57 20.48 7.32
C PHE A 131 -1.36 20.39 6.41
N THR A 132 -0.45 21.35 6.53
CA THR A 132 0.87 21.28 5.91
C THR A 132 1.70 20.14 6.53
N PRO A 133 2.76 19.66 5.86
CA PRO A 133 3.60 18.60 6.41
C PRO A 133 4.12 18.89 7.84
N GLY A 134 4.51 20.14 8.11
CA GLY A 134 5.07 20.54 9.41
C GLY A 134 4.03 20.58 10.54
N GLU A 135 2.77 20.89 10.23
CA GLU A 135 1.66 20.91 11.18
C GLU A 135 1.22 19.47 11.52
N ALA A 136 1.11 18.60 10.52
CA ALA A 136 0.69 17.20 10.72
C ALA A 136 1.71 16.38 11.52
N ALA A 137 3.01 16.72 11.46
CA ALA A 137 4.07 16.03 12.19
C ALA A 137 3.99 16.22 13.73
N GLN A 138 3.22 17.19 14.21
CA GLN A 138 3.07 17.52 15.62
C GLN A 138 1.82 16.93 16.28
N MET A 139 1.06 16.09 15.55
CA MET A 139 -0.25 15.55 15.96
C MET A 139 -0.29 14.03 16.21
#